data_AF-S5XPR7-F1
#
_entry.id   AF-S5XPR7-F1
#
_cell.length_a   1.000
_cell.length_b   1.000
_cell.length_c   1.000
_cell.angle_alpha   90.00
_cell.angle_beta   90.00
_cell.angle_gamma   90.00
#
_symmetry.space_group_name_H-M   'P 1'
#
loop_
_entity.id
_entity.type
_entity.pdbx_description
1 polymer ?
#
loop_
_entity_poly.entity_id
_entity_poly.type
_entity_poly.pdbx_seq_one_letter_code
_entity_poly.pdbx_strand_id
1 'polypeptide(L)'
;MAISGNSALIPQAFNKGLGLWSRTTGLPGTPSWAGQANAAVVPADEDFGTCLEILKQAEPTSLRYMRRTPLQPGTYLRISTRIKVIAGNLPKVRIAGTALGSNGAALGGLPLTGPVETPVGYGDVIEVSAIVGSGKRDGVDLVWGRSAVFGHFGLDLIGDNNGSVRIENFLIEDVTSAFLPQMLDWVDVRDFGAVGDGVTDDRAAFVAADQAAAGGEIVVPEGVYRIASSLSLNAPVRFKGRLSMPRTARLALQGRFDFPTYASAFGDETEGFKRALQALFGYTDHTTLDLCGRRVDLVEPINVAEIAPGLGSFSNRRLITNGQIGVVASSAWDTRVVTSTGTYDPVRSNILSNVANVANIEVGARVVGAGVGREVYVRAKNVGAGTLTLSQGMFGGAATRNFAFHRYAYALDFSGLQRIDRLNISDIEFQLDGIASAIMLPPDGQMFH
;
A
#
# COMPACT_ATOMS: atom_id res chain seq x y z
N MET A 1 -3.18 -25.45 -26.30
CA MET A 1 -2.60 -24.92 -25.04
C MET A 1 -3.17 -25.79 -23.92
N ALA A 2 -2.39 -26.72 -23.37
CA ALA A 2 -2.88 -27.64 -22.34
C ALA A 2 -2.83 -26.91 -21.00
N ILE A 3 -3.97 -26.42 -20.52
CA ILE A 3 -4.13 -26.01 -19.13
C ILE A 3 -4.06 -27.31 -18.33
N SER A 4 -3.00 -27.50 -17.56
CA SER A 4 -2.88 -28.61 -16.61
C SER A 4 -3.87 -28.38 -15.48
N GLY A 5 -5.15 -28.66 -15.75
CA GLY A 5 -6.22 -28.63 -14.77
C GLY A 5 -6.01 -29.71 -13.71
N ASN A 6 -6.36 -29.40 -12.47
CA ASN A 6 -6.42 -30.39 -11.40
C ASN A 6 -7.39 -31.51 -11.81
N SER A 7 -6.85 -32.69 -12.10
CA SER A 7 -7.65 -33.86 -12.56
C SER A 7 -8.81 -34.23 -11.62
N ALA A 8 -8.77 -33.79 -10.36
CA ALA A 8 -9.86 -33.97 -9.39
C ALA A 8 -11.10 -33.11 -9.67
N LEU A 9 -10.99 -32.05 -10.47
CA LEU A 9 -12.10 -31.15 -10.81
C LEU A 9 -12.87 -31.62 -12.05
N ILE A 10 -12.19 -32.29 -13.00
CA ILE A 10 -12.76 -32.61 -14.31
C ILE A 10 -13.75 -33.79 -14.20
N PRO A 11 -15.03 -33.60 -14.54
CA PRO A 11 -15.99 -34.70 -14.59
C PRO A 11 -15.61 -35.76 -15.62
N GLN A 12 -15.97 -37.02 -15.34
CA GLN A 12 -15.72 -38.11 -16.28
C GLN A 12 -16.55 -37.90 -17.55
N ALA A 13 -15.89 -37.92 -18.70
CA ALA A 13 -16.55 -37.77 -20.00
C ALA A 13 -17.64 -38.84 -20.23
N PHE A 14 -18.70 -38.47 -20.94
CA PHE A 14 -19.86 -39.34 -21.20
C PHE A 14 -19.48 -40.62 -21.96
N ASN A 15 -18.39 -40.61 -22.75
CA ASN A 15 -17.88 -41.80 -23.46
C ASN A 15 -17.45 -42.95 -22.53
N LYS A 16 -17.25 -42.68 -21.23
CA LYS A 16 -16.95 -43.68 -20.22
C LYS A 16 -18.21 -44.23 -19.52
N GLY A 17 -19.39 -43.88 -20.01
CA GLY A 17 -20.68 -44.37 -19.53
C GLY A 17 -21.38 -43.42 -18.55
N LEU A 18 -22.68 -43.68 -18.37
CA LEU A 18 -23.60 -42.79 -17.62
C LEU A 18 -23.82 -43.23 -16.15
N GLY A 19 -23.04 -44.20 -15.67
CA GLY A 19 -23.19 -44.74 -14.30
C GLY A 19 -22.81 -43.77 -13.18
N LEU A 20 -22.00 -42.75 -13.48
CA LEU A 20 -21.62 -41.67 -12.54
C LEU A 20 -22.43 -40.39 -12.73
N TRP A 21 -23.52 -40.47 -13.48
CA TRP A 21 -24.39 -39.35 -13.78
C TRP A 21 -25.78 -39.63 -13.19
N SER A 22 -26.11 -38.95 -12.10
CA SER A 22 -27.37 -39.07 -11.37
C SER A 22 -28.49 -38.29 -12.02
N ARG A 23 -29.70 -38.80 -11.88
CA ARG A 23 -30.98 -38.18 -12.29
C ARG A 23 -31.56 -37.25 -11.23
N THR A 24 -30.87 -37.07 -10.09
CA THR A 24 -31.34 -36.25 -8.95
C THR A 24 -30.17 -35.44 -8.34
N THR A 25 -29.69 -35.78 -7.13
CA THR A 25 -28.71 -34.99 -6.35
C THR A 25 -27.28 -35.50 -6.45
N GLY A 26 -27.06 -36.65 -7.08
CA GLY A 26 -25.74 -37.31 -7.11
C GLY A 26 -25.32 -37.98 -5.81
N LEU A 27 -26.13 -37.91 -4.74
CA LEU A 27 -25.85 -38.60 -3.48
C LEU A 27 -25.78 -40.13 -3.67
N PRO A 28 -25.04 -40.85 -2.80
CA PRO A 28 -25.05 -42.32 -2.80
C PRO A 28 -26.48 -42.88 -2.78
N GLY A 29 -26.74 -43.86 -3.64
CA GLY A 29 -28.06 -44.50 -3.78
C GLY A 29 -29.06 -43.77 -4.70
N THR A 30 -28.70 -42.61 -5.24
CA THR A 30 -29.56 -41.92 -6.23
C THR A 30 -29.58 -42.64 -7.59
N PRO A 31 -30.71 -42.60 -8.32
CA PRO A 31 -30.82 -43.24 -9.63
C PRO A 31 -29.86 -42.61 -10.64
N SER A 32 -29.19 -43.43 -11.44
CA SER A 32 -28.27 -42.98 -12.50
C SER A 32 -28.91 -42.98 -13.89
N TRP A 33 -28.24 -42.33 -14.83
CA TRP A 33 -28.59 -42.29 -16.25
C TRP A 33 -28.16 -43.55 -17.02
N ALA A 34 -27.44 -44.49 -16.37
CA ALA A 34 -27.07 -45.75 -17.00
C ALA A 34 -28.31 -46.58 -17.36
N GLY A 35 -28.37 -47.06 -18.61
CA GLY A 35 -29.42 -47.94 -19.10
C GLY A 35 -30.81 -47.29 -19.23
N GLN A 36 -30.92 -45.97 -19.10
CA GLN A 36 -32.20 -45.29 -19.29
C GLN A 36 -32.59 -45.27 -20.77
N ALA A 37 -33.83 -45.67 -21.09
CA ALA A 37 -34.31 -45.75 -22.47
C ALA A 37 -34.38 -44.38 -23.17
N ASN A 38 -34.45 -43.28 -22.41
CA ASN A 38 -34.52 -41.92 -22.91
C ASN A 38 -33.16 -41.19 -22.88
N ALA A 39 -32.04 -41.92 -22.78
CA ALA A 39 -30.71 -41.34 -22.84
C ALA A 39 -29.73 -42.23 -23.62
N ALA A 40 -28.84 -41.62 -24.40
CA ALA A 40 -27.82 -42.33 -25.17
C ALA A 40 -26.52 -41.52 -25.26
N VAL A 41 -25.39 -42.21 -25.37
CA VAL A 41 -24.11 -41.58 -25.70
C VAL A 41 -23.98 -41.53 -27.22
N VAL A 42 -23.86 -40.32 -27.76
CA VAL A 42 -23.68 -40.08 -29.19
C VAL A 42 -22.17 -39.98 -29.45
N PRO A 43 -21.56 -40.88 -30.24
CA PRO A 43 -20.09 -40.97 -30.34
C PRO A 43 -19.44 -39.87 -31.19
N ALA A 44 -20.16 -39.33 -32.17
CA ALA A 44 -19.63 -38.42 -33.19
C ALA A 44 -20.65 -37.35 -33.57
N ASP A 45 -21.05 -36.53 -32.60
CA ASP A 45 -21.74 -35.27 -32.86
C ASP A 45 -20.78 -34.26 -33.49
N GLU A 46 -21.26 -33.47 -34.45
CA GLU A 46 -20.45 -32.50 -35.20
C GLU A 46 -19.85 -31.39 -34.34
N ASP A 47 -20.56 -30.95 -33.29
CA ASP A 47 -20.13 -29.84 -32.43
C ASP A 47 -19.40 -30.32 -31.17
N PHE A 48 -19.81 -31.48 -30.64
CA PHE A 48 -19.39 -31.97 -29.32
C PHE A 48 -18.50 -33.21 -29.36
N GLY A 49 -18.30 -33.83 -30.53
CA GLY A 49 -17.69 -35.15 -30.62
C GLY A 49 -18.51 -36.18 -29.84
N THR A 50 -17.95 -36.79 -28.80
CA THR A 50 -18.75 -37.68 -27.94
C THR A 50 -19.53 -36.91 -26.87
N CYS A 51 -20.86 -36.98 -26.95
CA CYS A 51 -21.78 -36.25 -26.07
C CYS A 51 -22.93 -37.12 -25.54
N LEU A 52 -23.72 -36.58 -24.62
CA LEU A 52 -24.94 -37.21 -24.09
C LEU A 52 -26.16 -36.66 -24.82
N GLU A 53 -27.05 -37.51 -25.31
CA GLU A 53 -28.39 -37.13 -25.76
C GLU A 53 -29.43 -37.60 -24.73
N ILE A 54 -30.32 -36.70 -24.29
CA ILE A 54 -31.45 -37.00 -23.41
C ILE A 54 -32.75 -36.55 -24.08
N LEU A 55 -33.74 -37.43 -24.13
CA LEU A 55 -35.12 -37.06 -24.35
C LEU A 55 -35.74 -36.65 -23.00
N LYS A 56 -36.05 -35.36 -22.84
CA LYS A 56 -36.59 -34.80 -21.60
C LYS A 56 -37.99 -35.36 -21.32
N GLN A 57 -38.20 -35.87 -20.11
CA GLN A 57 -39.48 -36.50 -19.70
C GLN A 57 -39.96 -36.09 -18.30
N ALA A 58 -39.17 -35.30 -17.55
CA ALA A 58 -39.49 -34.84 -16.20
C ALA A 58 -39.16 -33.35 -16.01
N GLU A 59 -39.76 -32.75 -14.99
CA GLU A 59 -39.58 -31.34 -14.63
C GLU A 59 -39.20 -31.18 -13.14
N PRO A 60 -37.94 -30.81 -12.82
CA PRO A 60 -36.78 -30.73 -13.72
C PRO A 60 -36.29 -32.13 -14.17
N THR A 61 -35.61 -32.19 -15.32
CA THR A 61 -34.76 -33.33 -15.66
C THR A 61 -33.33 -33.00 -15.22
N SER A 62 -32.87 -33.61 -14.12
CA SER A 62 -31.56 -33.33 -13.53
C SER A 62 -30.47 -34.26 -14.05
N LEU A 63 -29.28 -33.69 -14.24
CA LEU A 63 -28.04 -34.38 -14.54
C LEU A 63 -27.00 -33.93 -13.52
N ARG A 64 -26.51 -34.85 -12.68
CA ARG A 64 -25.50 -34.54 -11.65
C ARG A 64 -24.35 -35.54 -11.67
N TYR A 65 -23.12 -35.04 -11.70
CA TYR A 65 -21.95 -35.88 -11.55
C TYR A 65 -21.81 -36.35 -10.09
N MET A 66 -21.72 -37.66 -9.89
CA MET A 66 -21.79 -38.30 -8.57
C MET A 66 -20.47 -38.30 -7.79
N ARG A 67 -19.35 -37.93 -8.41
CA ARG A 67 -18.10 -37.80 -7.66
C ARG A 67 -18.05 -36.46 -6.97
N ARG A 68 -17.53 -36.48 -5.75
CA ARG A 68 -17.27 -35.29 -4.95
C ARG A 68 -16.22 -34.41 -5.63
N THR A 69 -16.64 -33.28 -6.18
CA THR A 69 -15.73 -32.24 -6.65
C THR A 69 -15.30 -31.40 -5.42
N PRO A 70 -14.01 -31.33 -5.07
CA PRO A 70 -13.55 -30.55 -3.91
C PRO A 70 -13.83 -29.06 -4.05
N LEU A 71 -14.32 -28.44 -2.97
CA LEU A 71 -14.51 -27.01 -2.83
C LEU A 71 -13.79 -26.55 -1.56
N GLN A 72 -12.57 -26.05 -1.69
CA GLN A 72 -11.82 -25.54 -0.54
C GLN A 72 -12.33 -24.14 -0.16
N PRO A 73 -12.31 -23.78 1.14
CA PRO A 73 -12.56 -22.40 1.54
C PRO A 73 -11.65 -21.42 0.79
N GLY A 74 -12.23 -20.39 0.18
CA GLY A 74 -11.50 -19.42 -0.65
C GLY A 74 -11.45 -19.76 -2.15
N THR A 75 -11.87 -20.95 -2.58
CA THR A 75 -11.93 -21.33 -4.00
C THR A 75 -13.22 -20.85 -4.66
N TYR A 76 -13.12 -20.45 -5.93
CA TYR A 76 -14.24 -20.19 -6.83
C TYR A 76 -14.13 -21.10 -8.05
N LEU A 77 -15.16 -21.91 -8.28
CA LEU A 77 -15.20 -22.86 -9.41
C LEU A 77 -16.23 -22.40 -10.43
N ARG A 78 -15.84 -22.32 -11.70
CA ARG A 78 -16.77 -22.18 -12.82
C ARG A 78 -17.13 -23.57 -13.31
N ILE A 79 -18.42 -23.86 -13.35
CA ILE A 79 -18.97 -25.07 -13.96
C ILE A 79 -19.59 -24.64 -15.29
N SER A 80 -19.21 -25.28 -16.38
CA SER A 80 -19.77 -25.01 -17.69
C SER A 80 -19.95 -26.28 -18.54
N THR A 81 -20.86 -26.17 -19.50
CA THR A 81 -21.04 -27.13 -20.60
C THR A 81 -21.74 -26.41 -21.76
N ARG A 82 -21.70 -27.00 -22.94
CA ARG A 82 -22.50 -26.58 -24.09
C ARG A 82 -23.63 -27.56 -24.35
N ILE A 83 -24.79 -27.04 -24.73
CA ILE A 83 -25.94 -27.87 -25.12
C ILE A 83 -26.51 -27.42 -26.46
N LYS A 84 -27.24 -28.32 -27.13
CA LYS A 84 -28.13 -27.98 -28.24
C LYS A 84 -29.38 -28.84 -28.21
N VAL A 85 -30.51 -28.27 -28.61
CA VAL A 85 -31.76 -29.03 -28.79
C VAL A 85 -31.80 -29.53 -30.22
N ILE A 86 -32.07 -30.82 -30.43
CA ILE A 86 -32.06 -31.44 -31.76
C ILE A 86 -33.47 -31.64 -32.31
N ALA A 87 -34.46 -31.84 -31.45
CA ALA A 87 -35.85 -32.03 -31.84
C ALA A 87 -36.82 -31.79 -30.67
N GLY A 88 -38.10 -31.59 -30.98
CA GLY A 88 -39.18 -31.52 -29.98
C GLY A 88 -39.23 -30.18 -29.23
N ASN A 89 -39.80 -30.16 -28.02
CA ASN A 89 -39.91 -28.90 -27.28
C ASN A 89 -38.52 -28.33 -26.91
N LEU A 90 -38.39 -27.00 -26.79
CA LEU A 90 -37.14 -26.32 -26.41
C LEU A 90 -37.11 -26.10 -24.88
N PRO A 91 -36.49 -26.99 -24.08
CA PRO A 91 -36.36 -26.76 -22.65
C PRO A 91 -35.36 -25.64 -22.36
N LYS A 92 -35.53 -24.96 -21.23
CA LYS A 92 -34.49 -24.09 -20.68
C LYS A 92 -33.50 -24.91 -19.87
N VAL A 93 -32.32 -24.35 -19.63
CA VAL A 93 -31.22 -25.05 -18.96
C VAL A 93 -30.54 -24.14 -17.96
N ARG A 94 -30.04 -24.71 -16.86
CA ARG A 94 -29.21 -24.00 -15.89
C ARG A 94 -28.19 -24.94 -15.29
N ILE A 95 -27.02 -24.42 -14.94
CA ILE A 95 -26.11 -25.14 -14.05
C ILE A 95 -26.79 -25.31 -12.70
N ALA A 96 -26.62 -26.49 -12.10
CA ALA A 96 -27.14 -26.76 -10.78
C ALA A 96 -26.29 -27.81 -10.05
N GLY A 97 -26.41 -27.86 -8.72
CA GLY A 97 -25.53 -28.67 -7.90
C GLY A 97 -26.16 -29.16 -6.60
N THR A 98 -25.41 -29.99 -5.88
CA THR A 98 -25.71 -30.40 -4.51
C THR A 98 -24.48 -30.11 -3.66
N ALA A 99 -24.64 -29.18 -2.71
CA ALA A 99 -23.59 -28.80 -1.78
C ALA A 99 -23.48 -29.85 -0.67
N LEU A 100 -22.25 -30.28 -0.36
CA LEU A 100 -21.98 -31.32 0.62
C LEU A 100 -21.04 -30.82 1.71
N GLY A 101 -21.33 -31.18 2.95
CA GLY A 101 -20.44 -30.96 4.09
C GLY A 101 -19.24 -31.90 4.09
N SER A 102 -18.34 -31.74 5.06
CA SER A 102 -17.16 -32.59 5.26
C SER A 102 -17.51 -34.06 5.48
N ASN A 103 -18.66 -34.35 6.09
CA ASN A 103 -19.18 -35.71 6.27
C ASN A 103 -19.85 -36.28 5.00
N GLY A 104 -19.97 -35.49 3.93
CA GLY A 104 -20.62 -35.88 2.69
C GLY A 104 -22.15 -35.80 2.70
N ALA A 105 -22.76 -35.25 3.75
CA ALA A 105 -24.19 -34.98 3.80
C ALA A 105 -24.53 -33.73 2.99
N ALA A 106 -25.71 -33.71 2.37
CA ALA A 106 -26.20 -32.53 1.68
C ALA A 106 -26.50 -31.39 2.67
N LEU A 107 -26.14 -30.17 2.27
CA LEU A 107 -26.37 -28.95 3.04
C LEU A 107 -27.65 -28.26 2.56
N GLY A 108 -28.47 -27.79 3.51
CA GLY A 108 -29.67 -27.01 3.24
C GLY A 108 -29.42 -25.50 3.26
N GLY A 109 -30.38 -24.72 2.75
CA GLY A 109 -30.36 -23.26 2.82
C GLY A 109 -29.37 -22.56 1.87
N LEU A 110 -28.78 -23.29 0.92
CA LEU A 110 -27.85 -22.76 -0.08
C LEU A 110 -28.55 -22.63 -1.44
N PRO A 111 -28.19 -21.63 -2.27
CA PRO A 111 -28.64 -21.56 -3.65
C PRO A 111 -28.05 -22.74 -4.43
N LEU A 112 -28.87 -23.57 -5.07
CA LEU A 112 -28.40 -24.79 -5.76
C LEU A 112 -28.45 -24.70 -7.29
N THR A 113 -28.89 -23.57 -7.84
CA THR A 113 -29.21 -23.42 -9.26
C THR A 113 -28.78 -22.04 -9.75
N GLY A 114 -28.00 -22.00 -10.83
CA GLY A 114 -27.46 -20.77 -11.42
C GLY A 114 -28.43 -20.09 -12.40
N PRO A 115 -27.92 -19.14 -13.21
CA PRO A 115 -28.67 -18.47 -14.26
C PRO A 115 -29.30 -19.45 -15.25
N VAL A 116 -30.44 -19.05 -15.81
CA VAL A 116 -31.22 -19.86 -16.77
C VAL A 116 -30.95 -19.38 -18.18
N GLU A 117 -30.47 -20.28 -19.02
CA GLU A 117 -30.29 -20.07 -20.45
C GLU A 117 -31.44 -20.70 -21.24
N THR A 118 -31.82 -20.06 -22.35
CA THR A 118 -32.95 -20.49 -23.19
C THR A 118 -32.47 -20.73 -24.63
N PRO A 119 -32.45 -21.99 -25.10
CA PRO A 119 -32.25 -22.29 -26.52
C PRO A 119 -33.32 -21.61 -27.38
N VAL A 120 -32.90 -21.01 -28.50
CA VAL A 120 -33.80 -20.25 -29.39
C VAL A 120 -34.22 -21.05 -30.64
N GLY A 121 -33.46 -22.07 -31.01
CA GLY A 121 -33.71 -22.93 -32.16
C GLY A 121 -33.05 -24.30 -32.04
N TYR A 122 -33.29 -25.14 -33.03
CA TYR A 122 -32.66 -26.47 -33.11
C TYR A 122 -31.26 -26.39 -33.70
N GLY A 123 -30.33 -27.17 -33.15
CA GLY A 123 -28.93 -27.16 -33.55
C GLY A 123 -28.12 -26.01 -32.95
N ASP A 124 -28.78 -24.98 -32.39
CA ASP A 124 -28.11 -23.87 -31.74
C ASP A 124 -27.34 -24.33 -30.52
N VAL A 125 -26.01 -24.18 -30.59
CA VAL A 125 -25.11 -24.47 -29.48
C VAL A 125 -25.09 -23.27 -28.54
N ILE A 126 -25.54 -23.48 -27.30
CA ILE A 126 -25.46 -22.48 -26.23
C ILE A 126 -24.53 -22.97 -25.12
N GLU A 127 -23.75 -22.05 -24.56
CA GLU A 127 -22.98 -22.30 -23.34
C GLU A 127 -23.84 -21.99 -22.11
N VAL A 128 -23.76 -22.85 -21.10
CA VAL A 128 -24.42 -22.67 -19.82
C VAL A 128 -23.35 -22.71 -18.74
N SER A 129 -23.28 -21.69 -17.90
CA SER A 129 -22.27 -21.61 -16.86
C SER A 129 -22.80 -21.05 -15.54
N ALA A 130 -22.14 -21.42 -14.44
CA ALA A 130 -22.32 -20.76 -13.15
C ALA A 130 -21.04 -20.84 -12.32
N ILE A 131 -20.82 -19.84 -11.47
CA ILE A 131 -19.70 -19.80 -10.52
C ILE A 131 -20.20 -20.14 -9.12
N VAL A 132 -19.56 -21.15 -8.51
CA VAL A 132 -19.73 -21.57 -7.13
C VAL A 132 -18.58 -21.04 -6.29
N GLY A 133 -18.89 -20.44 -5.15
CA GLY A 133 -17.89 -19.86 -4.27
C GLY A 133 -18.26 -19.89 -2.80
N SER A 134 -17.23 -19.81 -1.95
CA SER A 134 -17.41 -19.76 -0.50
C SER A 134 -17.93 -18.41 0.04
N GLY A 135 -17.86 -17.34 -0.75
CA GLY A 135 -18.27 -15.99 -0.36
C GLY A 135 -19.08 -15.28 -1.45
N LYS A 136 -19.91 -14.32 -1.04
CA LYS A 136 -20.62 -13.44 -1.97
C LYS A 136 -19.62 -12.48 -2.62
N ARG A 137 -19.57 -12.49 -3.95
CA ARG A 137 -18.84 -11.53 -4.78
C ARG A 137 -19.60 -11.27 -6.05
N ASP A 138 -19.28 -10.16 -6.71
CA ASP A 138 -19.86 -9.82 -7.99
C ASP A 138 -19.48 -10.89 -9.03
N GLY A 139 -20.49 -11.50 -9.65
CA GLY A 139 -20.30 -12.62 -10.59
C GLY A 139 -20.29 -14.02 -9.98
N VAL A 140 -20.51 -14.17 -8.66
CA VAL A 140 -20.69 -15.49 -8.03
C VAL A 140 -22.18 -15.82 -7.95
N ASP A 141 -22.61 -16.86 -8.65
CA ASP A 141 -24.02 -17.27 -8.71
C ASP A 141 -24.43 -18.09 -7.49
N LEU A 142 -23.58 -19.03 -7.08
CA LEU A 142 -23.88 -20.04 -6.06
C LEU A 142 -22.98 -19.84 -4.84
N VAL A 143 -23.44 -19.01 -3.92
CA VAL A 143 -22.73 -18.71 -2.67
C VAL A 143 -22.99 -19.82 -1.64
N TRP A 144 -22.02 -20.73 -1.47
CA TRP A 144 -22.16 -21.94 -0.67
C TRP A 144 -21.52 -21.87 0.73
N GLY A 145 -20.86 -20.76 1.04
CA GLY A 145 -20.23 -20.58 2.36
C GLY A 145 -19.01 -21.49 2.57
N ARG A 146 -18.52 -21.53 3.81
CA ARG A 146 -17.37 -22.36 4.20
C ARG A 146 -17.73 -23.79 4.59
N SER A 147 -19.02 -24.06 4.82
CA SER A 147 -19.51 -25.38 5.25
C SER A 147 -19.56 -26.38 4.11
N ALA A 148 -19.70 -25.92 2.86
CA ALA A 148 -19.65 -26.75 1.67
C ALA A 148 -18.19 -27.09 1.34
N VAL A 149 -17.84 -28.37 1.45
CA VAL A 149 -16.49 -28.90 1.20
C VAL A 149 -16.44 -29.68 -0.12
N PHE A 150 -17.59 -30.16 -0.60
CA PHE A 150 -17.70 -30.81 -1.90
C PHE A 150 -18.97 -30.37 -2.63
N GLY A 151 -18.95 -30.50 -3.95
CA GLY A 151 -20.12 -30.35 -4.80
C GLY A 151 -20.33 -31.57 -5.70
N HIS A 152 -21.59 -31.92 -5.92
CA HIS A 152 -22.00 -32.69 -7.09
C HIS A 152 -22.59 -31.71 -8.10
N PHE A 153 -21.93 -31.53 -9.23
CA PHE A 153 -22.28 -30.50 -10.21
C PHE A 153 -22.88 -31.10 -11.48
N GLY A 154 -23.72 -30.32 -12.16
CA GLY A 154 -24.23 -30.64 -13.48
C GLY A 154 -25.25 -29.60 -13.93
N LEU A 155 -26.32 -30.02 -14.57
CA LEU A 155 -27.38 -29.14 -15.07
C LEU A 155 -28.79 -29.64 -14.78
N ASP A 156 -29.75 -28.74 -14.81
CA ASP A 156 -31.17 -29.07 -14.89
C ASP A 156 -31.72 -28.62 -16.25
N LEU A 157 -32.47 -29.49 -16.91
CA LEU A 157 -33.37 -29.10 -17.99
C LEU A 157 -34.75 -28.82 -17.39
N ILE A 158 -35.29 -27.64 -17.68
CA ILE A 158 -36.56 -27.14 -17.14
C ILE A 158 -37.50 -26.70 -18.29
N GLY A 159 -38.79 -26.54 -18.00
CA GLY A 159 -39.83 -26.27 -18.99
C GLY A 159 -40.44 -27.52 -19.61
N ASP A 160 -40.99 -27.40 -20.82
CA ASP A 160 -41.79 -28.46 -21.43
C ASP A 160 -40.98 -29.74 -21.70
N ASN A 161 -41.61 -30.90 -21.51
CA ASN A 161 -41.04 -32.20 -21.82
C ASN A 161 -41.09 -32.50 -23.33
N ASN A 162 -40.51 -33.62 -23.74
CA ASN A 162 -40.45 -34.14 -25.12
C ASN A 162 -39.49 -33.39 -26.06
N GLY A 163 -38.49 -32.69 -25.51
CA GLY A 163 -37.33 -32.19 -26.25
C GLY A 163 -36.16 -33.17 -26.20
N SER A 164 -35.52 -33.45 -27.34
CA SER A 164 -34.23 -34.16 -27.39
C SER A 164 -33.07 -33.17 -27.33
N VAL A 165 -32.24 -33.29 -26.30
CA VAL A 165 -31.13 -32.35 -26.01
C VAL A 165 -29.81 -33.09 -26.02
N ARG A 166 -28.83 -32.57 -26.76
CA ARG A 166 -27.43 -33.00 -26.70
C ARG A 166 -26.64 -32.10 -25.75
N ILE A 167 -25.83 -32.71 -24.91
CA ILE A 167 -25.06 -32.06 -23.84
C ILE A 167 -23.60 -32.49 -23.97
N GLU A 168 -22.70 -31.52 -24.10
CA GLU A 168 -21.27 -31.73 -24.10
C GLU A 168 -20.74 -32.12 -22.71
N ASN A 169 -19.57 -32.77 -22.67
CA ASN A 169 -18.87 -33.00 -21.42
C ASN A 169 -18.71 -31.70 -20.60
N PHE A 170 -18.87 -31.81 -19.30
CA PHE A 170 -18.71 -30.67 -18.40
C PHE A 170 -17.24 -30.30 -18.22
N LEU A 171 -16.99 -29.00 -18.11
CA LEU A 171 -15.74 -28.43 -17.67
C LEU A 171 -15.93 -27.77 -16.30
N ILE A 172 -14.99 -28.02 -15.38
CA ILE A 172 -14.94 -27.34 -14.09
C ILE A 172 -13.56 -26.71 -13.95
N GLU A 173 -13.52 -25.39 -13.83
CA GLU A 173 -12.30 -24.59 -13.78
C GLU A 173 -12.18 -23.87 -12.44
N ASP A 174 -10.97 -23.81 -11.90
CA ASP A 174 -10.66 -22.92 -10.78
C ASP A 174 -10.45 -21.49 -11.31
N VAL A 175 -11.39 -20.61 -11.01
CA VAL A 175 -11.40 -19.20 -11.41
C VAL A 175 -11.09 -18.27 -10.24
N THR A 176 -10.51 -18.78 -9.15
CA THR A 176 -10.21 -18.01 -7.93
C THR A 176 -9.34 -16.78 -8.22
N SER A 177 -8.40 -16.89 -9.15
CA SER A 177 -7.51 -15.80 -9.55
C SER A 177 -8.25 -14.57 -10.08
N ALA A 178 -9.39 -14.76 -10.76
CA ALA A 178 -10.21 -13.67 -11.29
C ALA A 178 -10.82 -12.81 -10.17
N PHE A 179 -10.97 -13.36 -8.97
CA PHE A 179 -11.53 -12.66 -7.84
C PHE A 179 -10.49 -12.09 -6.87
N LEU A 180 -9.18 -12.33 -7.08
CA LEU A 180 -8.11 -11.84 -6.22
C LEU A 180 -8.10 -10.30 -6.05
N PRO A 181 -8.34 -9.49 -7.09
CA PRO A 181 -8.36 -8.03 -6.92
C PRO A 181 -9.42 -7.55 -5.92
N GLN A 182 -10.56 -8.24 -5.84
CA GLN A 182 -11.62 -7.95 -4.87
C GLN A 182 -11.32 -8.49 -3.44
N MET A 183 -10.21 -9.21 -3.26
CA MET A 183 -9.79 -9.76 -1.95
C MET A 183 -8.79 -8.89 -1.22
N LEU A 184 -8.10 -8.03 -1.97
CA LEU A 184 -6.94 -7.33 -1.50
C LEU A 184 -7.34 -5.90 -1.19
N ASP A 185 -7.24 -5.52 0.09
CA ASP A 185 -7.47 -4.14 0.54
C ASP A 185 -6.22 -3.27 0.31
N TRP A 186 -5.54 -3.50 -0.82
CA TRP A 186 -4.36 -2.75 -1.19
C TRP A 186 -4.20 -2.61 -2.69
N VAL A 187 -3.52 -1.54 -3.08
CA VAL A 187 -3.38 -1.10 -4.47
C VAL A 187 -1.89 -0.96 -4.80
N ASP A 188 -1.41 -1.58 -5.87
CA ASP A 188 -0.03 -1.45 -6.34
C ASP A 188 0.12 -0.19 -7.20
N VAL A 189 1.09 0.68 -6.91
CA VAL A 189 1.35 1.87 -7.75
C VAL A 189 1.69 1.53 -9.20
N ARG A 190 2.22 0.33 -9.49
CA ARG A 190 2.53 -0.13 -10.84
C ARG A 190 1.28 -0.39 -11.68
N ASP A 191 0.16 -0.77 -11.05
CA ASP A 191 -1.11 -0.95 -11.75
C ASP A 191 -1.64 0.39 -12.31
N PHE A 192 -1.11 1.51 -11.83
CA PHE A 192 -1.42 2.88 -12.27
C PHE A 192 -0.31 3.48 -13.14
N GLY A 193 0.64 2.66 -13.59
CA GLY A 193 1.69 3.07 -14.53
C GLY A 193 2.97 3.59 -13.90
N ALA A 194 3.20 3.38 -12.60
CA ALA A 194 4.50 3.69 -11.99
C ALA A 194 5.58 2.76 -12.54
N VAL A 195 6.72 3.32 -12.97
CA VAL A 195 7.84 2.60 -13.58
C VAL A 195 8.86 2.18 -12.54
N GLY A 196 9.27 3.10 -11.65
CA GLY A 196 10.23 2.78 -10.59
C GLY A 196 11.68 2.62 -11.06
N ASP A 197 12.08 3.28 -12.15
CA ASP A 197 13.44 3.25 -12.73
C ASP A 197 14.39 4.35 -12.21
N GLY A 198 13.88 5.24 -11.36
CA GLY A 198 14.58 6.38 -10.78
C GLY A 198 14.63 7.63 -11.66
N VAL A 199 14.07 7.56 -12.88
CA VAL A 199 14.16 8.61 -13.91
C VAL A 199 12.77 9.10 -14.32
N THR A 200 11.83 8.20 -14.57
CA THR A 200 10.45 8.56 -14.90
C THR A 200 9.74 9.21 -13.71
N ASP A 201 9.02 10.31 -13.95
CA ASP A 201 8.21 10.93 -12.90
C ASP A 201 6.95 10.11 -12.64
N ASP A 202 6.97 9.35 -11.55
CA ASP A 202 5.92 8.41 -11.14
C ASP A 202 4.78 9.08 -10.35
N ARG A 203 4.86 10.40 -10.13
CA ARG A 203 3.90 11.12 -9.28
C ARG A 203 2.45 10.91 -9.68
N ALA A 204 2.15 10.92 -10.98
CA ALA A 204 0.77 10.77 -11.47
C ALA A 204 0.19 9.39 -11.12
N ALA A 205 1.01 8.34 -11.21
CA ALA A 205 0.60 6.98 -10.85
C ALA A 205 0.31 6.86 -9.34
N PHE A 206 1.13 7.49 -8.50
CA PHE A 206 0.88 7.54 -7.05
C PHE A 206 -0.43 8.25 -6.70
N VAL A 207 -0.74 9.37 -7.36
CA VAL A 207 -2.01 10.09 -7.16
C VAL A 207 -3.21 9.24 -7.59
N ALA A 208 -3.09 8.52 -8.71
CA ALA A 208 -4.16 7.64 -9.18
C ALA A 208 -4.36 6.43 -8.25
N ALA A 209 -3.27 5.84 -7.74
CA ALA A 209 -3.32 4.77 -6.75
C ALA A 209 -3.98 5.23 -5.43
N ASP A 210 -3.69 6.45 -4.96
CA ASP A 210 -4.31 7.04 -3.77
C ASP A 210 -5.83 7.20 -3.91
N GLN A 211 -6.28 7.63 -5.10
CA GLN A 211 -7.71 7.74 -5.40
C GLN A 211 -8.38 6.36 -5.48
N ALA A 212 -7.68 5.35 -6.01
CA ALA A 212 -8.20 4.00 -6.17
C ALA A 212 -8.21 3.18 -4.88
N ALA A 213 -7.35 3.50 -3.91
CA ALA A 213 -7.26 2.78 -2.65
C ALA A 213 -8.58 2.81 -1.86
N ALA A 214 -9.38 3.87 -1.97
CA ALA A 214 -10.75 3.95 -1.42
C ALA A 214 -10.90 3.51 0.06
N GLY A 215 -9.85 3.71 0.88
CA GLY A 215 -9.79 3.27 2.29
C GLY A 215 -8.78 2.17 2.58
N GLY A 216 -8.26 1.50 1.54
CA GLY A 216 -7.19 0.51 1.63
C GLY A 216 -5.78 1.10 1.68
N GLU A 217 -4.75 0.24 1.54
CA GLU A 217 -3.33 0.61 1.61
C GLU A 217 -2.69 0.70 0.22
N ILE A 218 -1.81 1.68 -0.01
CA ILE A 218 -0.96 1.71 -1.21
C ILE A 218 0.28 0.86 -0.97
N VAL A 219 0.61 -0.02 -1.91
CA VAL A 219 1.88 -0.76 -1.93
C VAL A 219 2.80 -0.16 -2.97
N VAL A 220 4.05 0.10 -2.55
CA VAL A 220 5.13 0.55 -3.44
C VAL A 220 6.15 -0.60 -3.54
N PRO A 221 6.13 -1.39 -4.62
CA PRO A 221 7.06 -2.49 -4.82
C PRO A 221 8.53 -2.04 -4.88
N GLU A 222 9.46 -3.00 -4.97
CA GLU A 222 10.89 -2.71 -5.14
C GLU A 222 11.15 -1.83 -6.38
N GLY A 223 12.01 -0.82 -6.25
CA GLY A 223 12.28 0.15 -7.31
C GLY A 223 12.71 1.50 -6.75
N VAL A 224 13.07 2.42 -7.64
CA VAL A 224 13.32 3.82 -7.29
C VAL A 224 12.28 4.68 -8.00
N TYR A 225 11.35 5.26 -7.26
CA TYR A 225 10.25 6.02 -7.85
C TYR A 225 10.58 7.50 -7.78
N ARG A 226 10.81 8.13 -8.93
CA ARG A 226 11.11 9.56 -8.95
C ARG A 226 9.80 10.32 -8.85
N ILE A 227 9.69 11.17 -7.84
CA ILE A 227 8.54 12.05 -7.61
C ILE A 227 9.05 13.48 -7.76
N ALA A 228 8.83 14.08 -8.93
CA ALA A 228 9.49 15.34 -9.30
C ALA A 228 8.92 16.59 -8.61
N SER A 229 7.76 16.49 -7.99
CA SER A 229 7.08 17.59 -7.28
C SER A 229 6.37 17.10 -6.02
N SER A 230 5.79 18.00 -5.23
CA SER A 230 5.13 17.62 -3.97
C SER A 230 4.02 16.57 -4.19
N LEU A 231 3.94 15.64 -3.23
CA LEU A 231 3.01 14.52 -3.24
C LEU A 231 2.33 14.43 -1.87
N SER A 232 1.00 14.34 -1.89
CA SER A 232 0.18 14.07 -0.71
C SER A 232 -0.59 12.78 -0.96
N LEU A 233 -0.57 11.88 0.01
CA LEU A 233 -1.26 10.58 -0.04
C LEU A 233 -2.16 10.46 1.18
N ASN A 234 -3.45 10.22 0.94
CA ASN A 234 -4.46 10.03 1.96
C ASN A 234 -4.45 8.61 2.50
N ALA A 235 -4.25 7.63 1.62
CA ALA A 235 -4.15 6.23 1.98
C ALA A 235 -2.83 5.95 2.73
N PRO A 236 -2.83 5.04 3.72
CA PRO A 236 -1.60 4.51 4.29
C PRO A 236 -0.73 3.89 3.19
N VAL A 237 0.60 3.97 3.32
CA VAL A 237 1.53 3.49 2.29
C VAL A 237 2.51 2.51 2.89
N ARG A 238 2.74 1.41 2.19
CA ARG A 238 3.77 0.42 2.51
C ARG A 238 4.86 0.41 1.44
N PHE A 239 6.05 0.83 1.83
CA PHE A 239 7.21 0.89 0.95
C PHE A 239 8.05 -0.39 1.01
N LYS A 240 8.24 -1.03 -0.14
CA LYS A 240 9.34 -1.97 -0.42
C LYS A 240 10.41 -1.32 -1.31
N GLY A 241 10.00 -0.44 -2.22
CA GLY A 241 10.89 0.44 -2.97
C GLY A 241 11.14 1.76 -2.25
N ARG A 242 11.84 2.66 -2.93
CA ARG A 242 12.27 3.96 -2.40
C ARG A 242 11.89 5.10 -3.33
N LEU A 243 11.67 6.28 -2.77
CA LEU A 243 11.37 7.51 -3.46
C LEU A 243 12.64 8.31 -3.73
N SER A 244 12.66 9.02 -4.86
CA SER A 244 13.66 10.03 -5.18
C SER A 244 12.95 11.37 -5.42
N MET A 245 13.22 12.36 -4.56
CA MET A 245 12.51 13.65 -4.57
C MET A 245 13.49 14.82 -4.52
N PRO A 246 13.29 15.91 -5.27
CA PRO A 246 14.05 17.14 -5.04
C PRO A 246 13.74 17.68 -3.63
N ARG A 247 14.70 18.36 -2.99
CA ARG A 247 14.52 18.93 -1.64
C ARG A 247 13.34 19.88 -1.54
N THR A 248 13.01 20.59 -2.63
CA THR A 248 11.88 21.52 -2.71
C THR A 248 10.51 20.84 -2.74
N ALA A 249 10.43 19.55 -3.07
CA ALA A 249 9.19 18.79 -3.09
C ALA A 249 8.90 18.22 -1.69
N ARG A 250 7.65 18.38 -1.23
CA ARG A 250 7.19 17.84 0.06
C ARG A 250 6.46 16.52 -0.13
N LEU A 251 6.73 15.55 0.74
CA LEU A 251 5.97 14.30 0.85
C LEU A 251 5.07 14.36 2.08
N ALA A 252 3.76 14.37 1.89
CA ALA A 252 2.77 14.34 2.98
C ALA A 252 2.05 12.98 3.02
N LEU A 253 2.39 12.14 3.99
CA LEU A 253 1.77 10.82 4.20
C LEU A 253 0.64 10.97 5.23
N GLN A 254 -0.56 11.32 4.79
CA GLN A 254 -1.67 11.66 5.69
C GLN A 254 -2.31 10.42 6.32
N GLY A 255 -2.35 9.28 5.62
CA GLY A 255 -2.89 8.03 6.15
C GLY A 255 -2.03 7.37 7.24
N ARG A 256 -0.73 7.66 7.25
CA ARG A 256 0.23 7.16 8.25
C ARG A 256 1.42 8.13 8.35
N PHE A 257 1.33 9.06 9.29
CA PHE A 257 2.36 10.07 9.53
C PHE A 257 3.26 9.67 10.70
N ASP A 258 4.28 8.85 10.42
CA ASP A 258 5.26 8.38 11.39
C ASP A 258 6.67 8.26 10.78
N PHE A 259 7.70 8.35 11.62
CA PHE A 259 9.08 8.25 11.14
C PHE A 259 9.40 6.92 10.44
N PRO A 260 9.00 5.73 10.95
CA PRO A 260 9.28 4.47 10.26
C PRO A 260 8.84 4.48 8.79
N THR A 261 7.66 5.02 8.49
CA THR A 261 7.13 5.08 7.12
C THR A 261 7.97 6.00 6.24
N TYR A 262 8.38 7.17 6.75
CA TYR A 262 9.29 8.06 6.03
C TYR A 262 10.68 7.44 5.83
N ALA A 263 11.25 6.78 6.85
CA ALA A 263 12.53 6.09 6.73
C ALA A 263 12.47 4.99 5.66
N SER A 264 11.39 4.18 5.64
CA SER A 264 11.15 3.17 4.60
C SER A 264 10.97 3.79 3.22
N ALA A 265 10.31 4.95 3.11
CA ALA A 265 10.09 5.63 1.84
C ALA A 265 11.39 6.04 1.15
N PHE A 266 12.47 6.33 1.90
CA PHE A 266 13.75 6.76 1.31
C PHE A 266 14.86 5.70 1.43
N GLY A 267 14.69 4.71 2.31
CA GLY A 267 15.72 3.72 2.63
C GLY A 267 16.92 4.33 3.37
N ASP A 268 16.76 5.53 3.93
CA ASP A 268 17.76 6.29 4.67
C ASP A 268 17.08 7.03 5.83
N GLU A 269 17.59 6.85 7.04
CA GLU A 269 16.96 7.40 8.25
C GLU A 269 17.10 8.92 8.34
N THR A 270 18.26 9.47 7.94
CA THR A 270 18.50 10.91 7.97
C THR A 270 17.60 11.62 6.96
N GLU A 271 17.51 11.13 5.74
CA GLU A 271 16.64 11.68 4.69
C GLU A 271 15.16 11.49 5.05
N GLY A 272 14.78 10.31 5.53
CA GLY A 272 13.42 10.04 6.02
C GLY A 272 13.01 11.02 7.10
N PHE A 273 13.86 11.24 8.11
CA PHE A 273 13.58 12.19 9.18
C PHE A 273 13.53 13.64 8.68
N LYS A 274 14.45 14.05 7.78
CA LYS A 274 14.38 15.38 7.12
C LYS A 274 13.06 15.60 6.39
N ARG A 275 12.53 14.58 5.70
CA ARG A 275 11.26 14.64 4.97
C ARG A 275 10.06 14.66 5.90
N ALA A 276 10.10 13.88 6.97
CA ALA A 276 9.08 13.90 8.01
C ALA A 276 8.99 15.28 8.68
N LEU A 277 10.14 15.90 9.01
CA LEU A 277 10.20 17.26 9.55
C LEU A 277 9.73 18.32 8.55
N GLN A 278 10.13 18.21 7.28
CA GLN A 278 9.64 19.09 6.22
C GLN A 278 8.11 19.02 6.09
N ALA A 279 7.53 17.83 6.22
CA ALA A 279 6.09 17.64 6.22
C ALA A 279 5.43 18.18 7.49
N LEU A 280 6.04 17.96 8.67
CA LEU A 280 5.58 18.46 9.97
C LEU A 280 5.46 19.99 9.96
N PHE A 281 6.48 20.70 9.49
CA PHE A 281 6.46 22.18 9.43
C PHE A 281 5.68 22.73 8.23
N GLY A 282 5.22 21.87 7.33
CA GLY A 282 4.27 22.22 6.28
C GLY A 282 2.81 22.18 6.76
N TYR A 283 1.90 22.30 5.80
CA TYR A 283 0.49 21.97 6.01
C TYR A 283 0.30 20.45 5.87
N THR A 284 0.13 19.81 7.02
CA THR A 284 -0.43 18.46 7.19
C THR A 284 -1.51 18.55 8.25
N ASP A 285 -2.49 17.64 8.21
CA ASP A 285 -3.54 17.54 9.25
C ASP A 285 -3.00 16.94 10.56
N HIS A 286 -1.72 16.53 10.55
CA HIS A 286 -1.02 15.99 11.69
C HIS A 286 -0.27 17.07 12.46
N THR A 287 -0.32 16.98 13.78
CA THR A 287 0.44 17.86 14.68
C THR A 287 1.59 17.15 15.37
N THR A 288 1.71 15.82 15.22
CA THR A 288 2.66 14.99 15.95
C THR A 288 3.39 14.09 14.96
N LEU A 289 4.73 14.13 14.97
CA LEU A 289 5.59 13.14 14.36
C LEU A 289 5.99 12.12 15.43
N ASP A 290 5.49 10.91 15.32
CA ASP A 290 5.83 9.80 16.22
C ASP A 290 7.03 9.01 15.65
N LEU A 291 8.04 8.74 16.47
CA LEU A 291 9.18 7.90 16.11
C LEU A 291 8.90 6.40 16.30
N CYS A 292 7.78 6.05 16.92
CA CYS A 292 7.30 4.69 17.18
C CYS A 292 8.31 3.81 17.95
N GLY A 293 8.99 4.40 18.93
CA GLY A 293 10.04 3.76 19.73
C GLY A 293 11.34 3.52 18.95
N ARG A 294 11.45 3.99 17.71
CA ARG A 294 12.68 3.82 16.91
C ARG A 294 13.74 4.83 17.31
N ARG A 295 14.99 4.43 17.08
CA ARG A 295 16.13 5.31 16.98
C ARG A 295 16.23 5.87 15.56
N VAL A 296 16.56 7.15 15.46
CA VAL A 296 16.98 7.82 14.21
C VAL A 296 18.50 7.99 14.28
N ASP A 297 19.24 7.36 13.38
CA ASP A 297 20.69 7.50 13.29
C ASP A 297 21.07 8.61 12.29
N LEU A 298 21.39 9.80 12.82
CA LEU A 298 21.76 10.95 12.00
C LEU A 298 23.22 10.87 11.56
N VAL A 299 23.48 10.95 10.26
CA VAL A 299 24.86 10.99 9.71
C VAL A 299 25.39 12.41 9.53
N GLU A 300 24.52 13.42 9.61
CA GLU A 300 24.83 14.84 9.48
C GLU A 300 23.83 15.73 10.25
N PRO A 301 24.21 16.98 10.59
CA PRO A 301 23.31 17.97 11.19
C PRO A 301 22.06 18.24 10.35
N ILE A 302 20.95 18.56 11.02
CA ILE A 302 19.73 19.01 10.34
C ILE A 302 19.53 20.50 10.55
N ASN A 303 19.81 21.29 9.51
CA ASN A 303 19.42 22.69 9.44
C ASN A 303 17.94 22.80 9.02
N VAL A 304 17.09 23.24 9.94
CA VAL A 304 15.64 23.26 9.73
C VAL A 304 15.22 24.26 8.64
N ALA A 305 15.98 25.34 8.44
CA ALA A 305 15.72 26.29 7.36
C ALA A 305 16.03 25.71 5.97
N GLU A 306 16.93 24.73 5.87
CA GLU A 306 17.27 24.06 4.60
C GLU A 306 16.26 22.96 4.24
N ILE A 307 15.69 22.27 5.24
CA ILE A 307 14.65 21.27 5.00
C ILE A 307 13.28 21.91 4.70
N ALA A 308 13.01 23.10 5.25
CA ALA A 308 11.78 23.85 5.02
C ALA A 308 12.08 25.25 4.44
N PRO A 309 12.48 25.34 3.16
CA PRO A 309 12.78 26.62 2.54
C PRO A 309 11.61 27.60 2.63
N GLY A 310 11.89 28.84 3.04
CA GLY A 310 10.87 29.89 3.23
C GLY A 310 10.20 29.89 4.60
N LEU A 311 10.52 28.95 5.48
CA LEU A 311 10.05 28.93 6.87
C LEU A 311 10.83 29.94 7.73
N GLY A 312 10.45 31.22 7.65
CA GLY A 312 11.08 32.28 8.46
C GLY A 312 10.61 32.28 9.92
N SER A 313 9.31 32.05 10.14
CA SER A 313 8.71 31.94 11.47
C SER A 313 7.59 30.90 11.46
N PHE A 314 7.38 30.21 12.57
CA PHE A 314 6.35 29.17 12.68
C PHE A 314 5.76 29.12 14.08
N SER A 315 4.42 29.17 14.20
CA SER A 315 3.74 29.26 15.51
C SER A 315 2.62 28.23 15.72
N ASN A 316 2.45 27.28 14.78
CA ASN A 316 1.47 26.21 14.94
C ASN A 316 2.03 25.13 15.88
N ARG A 317 1.15 24.52 16.69
CA ARG A 317 1.58 23.44 17.58
C ARG A 317 2.11 22.25 16.78
N ARG A 318 3.34 21.82 17.08
CA ARG A 318 3.95 20.59 16.56
C ARG A 318 4.64 19.82 17.67
N LEU A 319 4.67 18.50 17.55
CA LEU A 319 5.27 17.58 18.51
C LEU A 319 6.13 16.56 17.76
N ILE A 320 7.33 16.28 18.27
CA ILE A 320 8.16 15.13 17.90
C ILE A 320 8.25 14.23 19.13
N THR A 321 7.94 12.94 19.02
CA THR A 321 7.81 12.10 20.21
C THR A 321 8.21 10.64 20.06
N ASN A 322 8.39 9.96 21.20
CA ASN A 322 8.41 8.50 21.36
C ASN A 322 9.54 7.81 20.58
N GLY A 323 10.80 8.05 20.96
CA GLY A 323 11.95 7.39 20.36
C GLY A 323 13.30 7.96 20.80
N GLN A 324 14.31 7.80 19.95
CA GLN A 324 15.66 8.27 20.23
C GLN A 324 16.25 8.96 18.99
N ILE A 325 17.00 10.04 19.19
CA ILE A 325 17.79 10.69 18.15
C ILE A 325 19.26 10.44 18.47
N GLY A 326 19.88 9.60 17.65
CA GLY A 326 21.30 9.25 17.70
C GLY A 326 22.10 10.00 16.63
N VAL A 327 23.43 10.01 16.79
CA VAL A 327 24.35 10.48 15.75
C VAL A 327 25.36 9.39 15.40
N VAL A 328 25.73 9.33 14.12
CA VAL A 328 26.78 8.45 13.61
C VAL A 328 28.01 9.30 13.31
N ALA A 329 29.16 8.89 13.83
CA ALA A 329 30.41 9.61 13.66
C ALA A 329 30.73 9.85 12.17
N SER A 330 30.94 11.13 11.82
CA SER A 330 31.27 11.57 10.47
C SER A 330 31.93 12.96 10.55
N SER A 331 32.62 13.39 9.49
CA SER A 331 33.19 14.74 9.41
C SER A 331 32.13 15.84 9.29
N ALA A 332 30.86 15.50 9.04
CA ALA A 332 29.77 16.49 9.02
C ALA A 332 29.53 17.13 10.40
N TRP A 333 29.97 16.47 11.48
CA TRP A 333 29.84 16.94 12.85
C TRP A 333 31.01 17.79 13.34
N ASP A 334 32.06 17.96 12.54
CA ASP A 334 33.26 18.70 12.93
C ASP A 334 32.94 20.16 13.28
N THR A 335 33.53 20.65 14.37
CA THR A 335 33.39 22.05 14.77
C THR A 335 34.05 22.95 13.73
N ARG A 336 33.27 23.85 13.14
CA ARG A 336 33.79 24.85 12.20
C ARG A 336 34.40 26.00 12.98
N VAL A 337 35.64 26.35 12.67
CA VAL A 337 36.36 27.43 13.33
C VAL A 337 36.71 28.49 12.31
N VAL A 338 36.23 29.72 12.56
CA VAL A 338 36.59 30.90 11.77
C VAL A 338 37.29 31.88 12.69
N THR A 339 38.38 32.48 12.23
CA THR A 339 39.11 33.49 12.98
C THR A 339 38.94 34.83 12.30
N SER A 340 38.61 35.87 13.07
CA SER A 340 38.44 37.22 12.53
C SER A 340 38.75 38.30 13.56
N THR A 341 39.30 39.41 13.06
CA THR A 341 39.52 40.63 13.82
C THR A 341 38.20 41.40 13.96
N GLY A 342 37.93 41.93 15.15
CA GLY A 342 36.79 42.81 15.41
C GLY A 342 37.06 43.79 16.56
N THR A 343 36.26 44.83 16.64
CA THR A 343 36.32 45.88 17.67
C THR A 343 35.17 45.73 18.66
N TYR A 344 35.51 45.59 19.94
CA TYR A 344 34.57 45.60 21.05
C TYR A 344 34.52 46.97 21.72
N ASP A 345 33.31 47.40 22.09
CA ASP A 345 33.04 48.66 22.80
C ASP A 345 32.02 48.39 23.92
N PRO A 346 32.39 48.52 25.21
CA PRO A 346 31.50 48.28 26.35
C PRO A 346 30.24 49.15 26.35
N VAL A 347 30.25 50.32 25.68
CA VAL A 347 29.06 51.18 25.54
C VAL A 347 28.00 50.51 24.66
N ARG A 348 28.44 49.73 23.66
CA ARG A 348 27.58 48.90 22.80
C ARG A 348 27.91 47.43 23.04
N SER A 349 27.75 47.01 24.30
CA SER A 349 28.27 45.73 24.81
C SER A 349 27.81 44.49 24.04
N ASN A 350 26.70 44.52 23.31
CA ASN A 350 26.22 43.37 22.53
C ASN A 350 26.60 43.44 21.04
N ILE A 351 27.45 44.38 20.63
CA ILE A 351 27.86 44.54 19.23
C ILE A 351 29.36 44.38 19.11
N LEU A 352 29.79 43.54 18.18
CA LEU A 352 31.15 43.54 17.67
C LEU A 352 31.16 44.23 16.30
N SER A 353 31.93 45.31 16.17
CA SER A 353 32.01 46.11 14.93
C SER A 353 33.33 45.92 14.22
N ASN A 354 33.44 46.42 12.98
CA ASN A 354 34.64 46.29 12.14
C ASN A 354 35.12 44.84 12.03
N VAL A 355 34.18 43.90 11.96
CA VAL A 355 34.47 42.49 11.89
C VAL A 355 34.86 42.15 10.46
N ALA A 356 36.04 41.59 10.26
CA ALA A 356 36.47 41.14 8.94
C ALA A 356 35.71 39.87 8.54
N ASN A 357 35.45 39.66 7.24
CA ASN A 357 34.88 38.41 6.70
C ASN A 357 33.61 37.90 7.42
N VAL A 358 32.72 38.79 7.83
CA VAL A 358 31.46 38.45 8.53
C VAL A 358 30.65 37.38 7.81
N ALA A 359 30.70 37.33 6.48
CA ALA A 359 30.00 36.33 5.67
C ALA A 359 30.32 34.89 6.10
N ASN A 360 31.57 34.59 6.48
CA ASN A 360 32.03 33.27 6.87
C ASN A 360 31.74 32.92 8.34
N ILE A 361 31.37 33.90 9.17
CA ILE A 361 31.03 33.65 10.57
C ILE A 361 29.57 33.19 10.63
N GLU A 362 29.34 32.03 11.23
CA GLU A 362 28.02 31.42 11.34
C GLU A 362 27.27 31.90 12.59
N VAL A 363 25.95 32.06 12.49
CA VAL A 363 25.10 32.36 13.66
C VAL A 363 25.11 31.16 14.60
N GLY A 364 25.09 31.41 15.91
CA GLY A 364 25.26 30.38 16.93
C GLY A 364 26.71 29.96 17.18
N ALA A 365 27.69 30.56 16.50
CA ALA A 365 29.10 30.32 16.80
C ALA A 365 29.47 30.91 18.18
N ARG A 366 30.21 30.16 18.98
CA ARG A 366 30.78 30.60 20.25
C ARG A 366 32.01 31.47 19.99
N VAL A 367 32.04 32.65 20.57
CA VAL A 367 33.16 33.57 20.49
C VAL A 367 34.20 33.19 21.53
N VAL A 368 35.46 33.11 21.12
CA VAL A 368 36.60 32.80 21.97
C VAL A 368 37.69 33.82 21.71
N GLY A 369 38.27 34.36 22.78
CA GLY A 369 39.35 35.34 22.70
C GLY A 369 39.57 36.07 24.02
N ALA A 370 40.58 36.93 24.04
CA ALA A 370 40.89 37.72 25.22
C ALA A 370 39.72 38.66 25.60
N GLY A 371 39.29 38.60 26.86
CA GLY A 371 38.18 39.39 27.39
C GLY A 371 36.79 38.84 27.06
N VAL A 372 36.68 37.69 26.38
CA VAL A 372 35.40 37.06 26.06
C VAL A 372 34.96 36.15 27.21
N GLY A 373 33.69 36.25 27.62
CA GLY A 373 33.10 35.36 28.62
C GLY A 373 32.95 33.92 28.13
N ARG A 374 32.66 32.99 29.04
CA ARG A 374 32.56 31.57 28.68
C ARG A 374 31.47 31.28 27.65
N GLU A 375 30.33 31.98 27.74
CA GLU A 375 29.10 31.71 26.97
C GLU A 375 28.69 32.89 26.08
N VAL A 376 29.64 33.49 25.36
CA VAL A 376 29.33 34.56 24.38
C VAL A 376 29.17 33.93 23.00
N TYR A 377 28.01 34.12 22.38
CA TYR A 377 27.68 33.54 21.07
C TYR A 377 27.27 34.62 20.07
N VAL A 378 27.43 34.33 18.78
CA VAL A 378 26.91 35.16 17.69
C VAL A 378 25.41 34.94 17.58
N ARG A 379 24.61 35.98 17.89
CA ARG A 379 23.14 35.95 17.79
C ARG A 379 22.65 36.35 16.39
N ALA A 380 23.33 37.29 15.74
CA ALA A 380 23.00 37.74 14.40
C ALA A 380 24.24 38.34 13.72
N LYS A 381 24.22 38.42 12.39
CA LYS A 381 25.28 39.06 11.60
C LYS A 381 24.71 40.05 10.61
N ASN A 382 25.43 41.15 10.39
CA ASN A 382 25.16 42.08 9.32
C ASN A 382 26.43 42.23 8.46
N VAL A 383 26.41 41.57 7.31
CA VAL A 383 27.56 41.51 6.39
C VAL A 383 27.88 42.89 5.82
N GLY A 384 26.88 43.67 5.41
CA GLY A 384 27.08 45.00 4.82
C GLY A 384 27.62 46.03 5.81
N ALA A 385 27.23 45.93 7.08
CA ALA A 385 27.71 46.81 8.15
C ALA A 385 29.02 46.32 8.80
N GLY A 386 29.50 45.11 8.50
CA GLY A 386 30.67 44.52 9.15
C GLY A 386 30.48 44.33 10.66
N THR A 387 29.27 43.92 11.09
CA THR A 387 28.95 43.78 12.52
C THR A 387 28.36 42.42 12.88
N LEU A 388 28.58 42.00 14.12
CA LEU A 388 27.92 40.87 14.77
C LEU A 388 27.14 41.37 15.98
N THR A 389 25.96 40.80 16.22
CA THR A 389 25.23 40.91 17.48
C THR A 389 25.59 39.71 18.35
N LEU A 390 25.94 39.95 19.60
CA LEU A 390 26.35 38.95 20.57
C LEU A 390 25.17 38.59 21.49
N SER A 391 25.21 37.39 22.08
CA SER A 391 24.24 36.95 23.09
C SER A 391 24.30 37.78 24.37
N GLN A 392 25.48 38.32 24.70
CA GLN A 392 25.74 39.14 25.89
C GLN A 392 27.04 39.93 25.73
N GLY A 393 27.27 40.85 26.68
CA GLY A 393 28.51 41.61 26.80
C GLY A 393 29.75 40.75 27.05
N MET A 394 30.90 41.24 26.60
CA MET A 394 32.22 40.71 26.96
C MET A 394 32.73 41.38 28.24
N PHE A 395 33.70 40.76 28.91
CA PHE A 395 34.32 41.32 30.13
C PHE A 395 35.50 42.25 29.83
N GLY A 396 36.10 42.12 28.64
CA GLY A 396 37.24 42.93 28.23
C GLY A 396 36.87 44.39 27.97
N GLY A 397 37.81 45.31 28.25
CA GLY A 397 37.67 46.71 27.86
C GLY A 397 37.66 46.92 26.34
N ALA A 398 37.30 48.14 25.93
CA ALA A 398 37.24 48.55 24.52
C ALA A 398 38.57 48.27 23.81
N ALA A 399 38.54 47.46 22.74
CA ALA A 399 39.71 47.17 21.92
C ALA A 399 39.35 46.45 20.63
N THR A 400 40.25 46.53 19.65
CA THR A 400 40.27 45.65 18.49
C THR A 400 41.14 44.43 18.78
N ARG A 401 40.60 43.23 18.57
CA ARG A 401 41.26 41.96 18.86
C ARG A 401 40.93 40.92 17.79
N ASN A 402 41.75 39.88 17.72
CA ASN A 402 41.45 38.68 16.97
C ASN A 402 40.60 37.73 17.81
N PHE A 403 39.51 37.23 17.24
CA PHE A 403 38.58 36.30 17.88
C PHE A 403 38.47 35.02 17.05
N ALA A 404 38.30 33.90 17.73
CA ALA A 404 37.90 32.63 17.12
C ALA A 404 36.40 32.42 17.33
N PHE A 405 35.73 31.93 16.30
CA PHE A 405 34.30 31.66 16.24
C PHE A 405 34.11 30.17 16.00
N HIS A 406 33.67 29.44 17.02
CA HIS A 406 33.49 28.00 16.98
C HIS A 406 32.01 27.67 16.77
N ARG A 407 31.63 27.17 15.59
CA ARG A 407 30.30 26.60 15.36
C ARG A 407 30.33 25.10 15.67
N TYR A 408 29.67 24.74 16.77
CA TYR A 408 29.37 23.34 17.09
C TYR A 408 28.24 22.81 16.20
N ALA A 409 28.28 21.52 15.91
CA ALA A 409 27.24 20.84 15.16
C ALA A 409 26.08 20.43 16.08
N TYR A 410 24.84 20.55 15.59
CA TYR A 410 23.63 20.23 16.34
C TYR A 410 22.81 19.18 15.59
N ALA A 411 22.24 18.21 16.29
CA ALA A 411 21.32 17.23 15.69
C ALA A 411 20.14 17.96 15.02
N LEU A 412 19.56 18.95 15.71
CA LEU A 412 18.54 19.85 15.19
C LEU A 412 18.98 21.31 15.32
N ASP A 413 19.09 22.02 14.19
CA ASP A 413 19.51 23.42 14.13
C ASP A 413 18.40 24.33 13.61
N PHE A 414 17.83 25.14 14.51
CA PHE A 414 16.79 26.13 14.20
C PHE A 414 17.34 27.56 14.05
N SER A 415 18.66 27.76 14.08
CA SER A 415 19.26 29.09 14.02
C SER A 415 19.00 29.84 12.70
N GLY A 416 18.61 29.12 11.64
CA GLY A 416 18.19 29.69 10.35
C GLY A 416 16.78 30.29 10.35
N LEU A 417 15.96 30.02 11.38
CA LEU A 417 14.65 30.63 11.56
C LEU A 417 14.74 31.89 12.42
N GLN A 418 13.83 32.83 12.22
CA GLN A 418 13.70 34.02 13.06
C GLN A 418 12.99 33.69 14.37
N ARG A 419 11.96 32.83 14.29
CA ARG A 419 11.10 32.50 15.42
C ARG A 419 10.45 31.14 15.29
N ILE A 420 10.38 30.38 16.38
CA ILE A 420 9.52 29.19 16.46
C ILE A 420 8.71 29.21 17.76
N ASP A 421 7.40 29.02 17.66
CA ASP A 421 6.53 28.85 18.83
C ASP A 421 5.90 27.46 18.82
N ARG A 422 5.67 26.90 20.01
CA ARG A 422 4.84 25.69 20.24
C ARG A 422 5.34 24.44 19.50
N LEU A 423 6.65 24.32 19.29
CA LEU A 423 7.31 23.08 18.91
C LEU A 423 7.74 22.34 20.18
N ASN A 424 7.29 21.10 20.33
CA ASN A 424 7.58 20.29 21.49
C ASN A 424 8.36 19.04 21.09
N ILE A 425 9.26 18.60 21.95
CA ILE A 425 10.00 17.34 21.79
C ILE A 425 9.86 16.56 23.10
N SER A 426 8.99 15.53 23.12
CA SER A 426 8.70 14.75 24.33
C SER A 426 9.08 13.29 24.16
N ASP A 427 9.41 12.58 25.23
CA ASP A 427 9.72 11.15 25.16
C ASP A 427 10.79 10.81 24.10
N ILE A 428 11.76 11.72 23.94
CA ILE A 428 12.92 11.58 23.07
C ILE A 428 14.18 11.55 23.93
N GLU A 429 14.99 10.51 23.76
CA GLU A 429 16.38 10.52 24.22
C GLU A 429 17.31 11.05 23.11
N PHE A 430 18.22 11.96 23.46
CA PHE A 430 19.30 12.40 22.57
C PHE A 430 20.59 11.66 22.91
N GLN A 431 20.98 10.71 22.05
CA GLN A 431 22.23 9.97 22.17
C GLN A 431 23.28 10.56 21.23
N LEU A 432 24.04 11.53 21.75
CA LEU A 432 24.95 12.34 20.92
C LEU A 432 26.43 11.97 21.05
N ASP A 433 26.75 11.05 21.98
CA ASP A 433 28.08 10.45 22.19
C ASP A 433 29.27 11.43 22.27
N GLY A 434 29.01 12.68 22.67
CA GLY A 434 30.02 13.75 22.69
C GLY A 434 30.45 14.27 21.30
N ILE A 435 29.82 13.78 20.24
CA ILE A 435 30.07 14.14 18.83
C ILE A 435 29.31 15.42 18.46
N ALA A 436 28.09 15.58 18.97
CA ALA A 436 27.20 16.67 18.62
C ALA A 436 26.49 17.29 19.84
N SER A 437 25.95 18.49 19.65
CA SER A 437 24.97 19.10 20.55
C SER A 437 23.54 18.75 20.13
N ALA A 438 22.57 18.82 21.05
CA ALA A 438 21.21 18.37 20.77
C ALA A 438 20.46 19.32 19.85
N ILE A 439 20.12 20.51 20.39
CA ILE A 439 19.22 21.46 19.75
C ILE A 439 19.83 22.85 19.82
N MET A 440 19.89 23.52 18.67
CA MET A 440 20.15 24.96 18.60
C MET A 440 18.81 25.67 18.41
N LEU A 441 18.42 26.50 19.38
CA LEU A 441 17.16 27.24 19.34
C LEU A 441 17.20 28.43 18.34
N PRO A 442 16.04 28.85 17.80
CA PRO A 442 15.94 30.10 17.04
C PRO A 442 16.18 31.33 17.95
N PRO A 443 16.45 32.53 17.39
CA PRO A 443 16.71 33.75 18.16
C PRO A 443 15.53 34.28 18.98
N ASP A 444 14.30 33.87 18.66
CA ASP A 444 13.04 34.21 19.35
C ASP A 444 12.07 33.02 19.31
N GLY A 445 11.10 33.00 20.21
CA GLY A 445 10.12 31.91 20.30
C GLY A 445 9.56 31.69 21.69
N GLN A 446 8.42 31.01 21.77
CA GLN A 446 7.76 30.66 23.02
C GLN A 446 7.23 29.22 23.01
N MET A 447 7.12 28.63 24.20
CA MET A 447 6.58 27.27 24.38
C MET A 447 7.34 26.20 23.59
N PHE A 448 8.66 26.37 23.40
CA PHE A 448 9.55 25.27 22.99
C PHE A 448 9.91 24.46 24.23
N HIS A 449 9.48 23.20 24.31
CA HIS A 449 9.71 22.34 25.47
C HIS A 449 10.01 20.89 25.10
#